data_AF-A0A0N1EQS5-F1
#
_entry.id   AF-A0A0N1EQS5-F1
#
_cell.length_a   1.000
_cell.length_b   1.000
_cell.length_c   1.000
_cell.angle_alpha   90.00
_cell.angle_beta   90.00
_cell.angle_gamma   90.00
#
_symmetry.space_group_name_H-M   'P 1'
#
loop_
_entity.id
_entity.type
_entity.pdbx_description
1 polymer ?
#
loop_
_entity_poly.entity_id
_entity_poly.type
_entity_poly.pdbx_seq_one_letter_code
_entity_poly.pdbx_strand_id
1 'polypeptide(L)'
;MLGAVLIAASERNDEPEKFDFGSPEDVLIEVLAHDNADQTLPHWPFHTIETCMVIGGVDGVTGAASYESSYGGFLDYTVQDLIDCPGEGWWVVEGVTGDYRKGDGWTTDDDMRFDCKGFRRATAAEIAEA
;
A
#
# COMPACT_ATOMS: atom_id res chain seq x y z
N MET A 1 -18.27 9.06 56.23
CA MET A 1 -17.03 9.33 55.47
C MET A 1 -17.11 8.57 54.16
N LEU A 2 -17.48 9.25 53.07
CA LEU A 2 -17.45 8.71 51.72
C LEU A 2 -16.15 9.19 51.09
N GLY A 3 -15.22 8.27 50.86
CA GLY A 3 -13.96 8.54 50.17
C GLY A 3 -14.20 8.69 48.67
N ALA A 4 -13.86 9.84 48.11
CA ALA A 4 -13.91 10.07 46.67
C ALA A 4 -12.80 9.26 45.99
N VAL A 5 -13.19 8.41 45.03
CA VAL A 5 -12.26 7.75 44.10
C VAL A 5 -11.77 8.81 43.11
N LEU A 6 -10.48 9.11 43.14
CA LEU A 6 -9.81 9.91 42.11
C LEU A 6 -9.66 9.01 40.88
N ILE A 7 -10.43 9.25 39.82
CA ILE A 7 -10.14 8.68 38.51
C ILE A 7 -9.01 9.52 37.91
N ALA A 8 -7.81 8.95 37.84
CA ALA A 8 -6.70 9.57 37.13
C ALA A 8 -7.08 9.69 35.65
N ALA A 9 -7.16 10.93 35.16
CA ALA A 9 -7.26 11.18 33.74
C ALA A 9 -5.98 10.66 33.08
N SER A 10 -6.12 9.66 32.20
CA SER A 10 -5.04 9.22 31.32
C SER A 10 -4.56 10.43 30.52
N GLU A 11 -3.32 10.85 30.73
CA GLU A 11 -2.66 11.85 29.89
C GLU A 11 -2.64 11.29 28.46
N ARG A 12 -3.44 11.89 27.57
CA ARG A 12 -3.37 11.58 26.15
C ARG A 12 -2.04 12.14 25.67
N ASN A 13 -1.19 11.27 25.13
CA ASN A 13 0.01 11.69 24.44
C ASN A 13 -0.47 12.41 23.16
N ASP A 14 -0.48 13.75 23.18
CA ASP A 14 -1.02 14.60 22.11
C ASP A 14 -0.07 14.70 20.90
N GLU A 15 1.01 13.91 20.85
CA GLU A 15 1.85 13.82 19.65
C GLU A 15 1.16 12.95 18.59
N PRO A 16 1.07 13.41 17.33
CA PRO A 16 0.45 12.64 16.27
C PRO A 16 1.22 11.34 16.06
N GLU A 17 0.49 10.23 16.13
CA GLU A 17 1.04 8.89 15.90
C GLU A 17 1.52 8.82 14.43
N LYS A 18 2.83 8.66 14.25
CA LYS A 18 3.46 8.52 12.94
C LYS A 18 4.08 7.13 12.84
N PHE A 19 3.73 6.41 11.79
CA PHE A 19 4.38 5.15 11.45
C PHE A 19 5.20 5.37 10.19
N ASP A 20 6.49 5.02 10.27
CA ASP A 20 7.41 5.04 9.16
C ASP A 20 7.50 3.64 8.57
N PHE A 21 7.05 3.49 7.31
CA PHE A 21 7.16 2.27 6.53
C PHE A 21 8.27 2.38 5.49
N GLY A 22 9.44 2.88 5.89
CA GLY A 22 10.61 3.05 5.03
C GLY A 22 11.32 1.74 4.63
N SER A 23 10.91 0.58 5.15
CA SER A 23 11.41 -0.71 4.67
C SER A 23 10.76 -1.05 3.34
N PRO A 24 11.53 -1.13 2.24
CA PRO A 24 10.97 -1.32 0.90
C PRO A 24 10.40 -2.73 0.72
N GLU A 25 9.25 -2.81 0.05
CA GLU A 25 8.59 -4.06 -0.33
C GLU A 25 8.36 -4.10 -1.84
N ASP A 26 8.44 -5.29 -2.44
CA ASP A 26 8.16 -5.49 -3.86
C ASP A 26 6.77 -6.12 -4.03
N VAL A 27 5.98 -5.59 -4.96
CA VAL A 27 4.60 -6.04 -5.22
C VAL A 27 4.50 -6.63 -6.61
N LEU A 28 4.07 -7.89 -6.70
CA LEU A 28 3.74 -8.56 -7.95
C LEU A 28 2.30 -8.23 -8.34
N ILE A 29 2.11 -7.82 -9.59
CA ILE A 29 0.79 -7.58 -10.17
C ILE A 29 0.60 -8.32 -11.49
N GLU A 30 -0.63 -8.78 -11.71
CA GLU A 30 -1.11 -9.24 -13.01
C GLU A 30 -2.08 -8.21 -13.57
N VAL A 31 -1.74 -7.63 -14.72
CA VAL A 31 -2.57 -6.64 -15.40
C VAL A 31 -3.29 -7.30 -16.58
N LEU A 32 -4.61 -7.21 -16.61
CA LEU A 32 -5.46 -7.71 -17.68
C LEU A 32 -6.10 -6.55 -18.44
N ALA A 33 -6.20 -6.67 -19.76
CA ALA A 33 -6.93 -5.72 -20.60
C ALA A 33 -8.44 -6.07 -20.64
N HIS A 34 -9.30 -5.06 -20.63
CA HIS A 34 -10.73 -5.27 -20.89
C HIS A 34 -10.98 -5.55 -22.39
N ASP A 35 -12.08 -6.24 -22.71
CA ASP A 35 -12.43 -6.66 -24.09
C ASP A 35 -12.46 -5.52 -25.13
N ASN A 36 -12.63 -4.26 -24.68
CA ASN A 36 -12.67 -3.07 -25.53
C ASN A 36 -11.45 -2.15 -25.37
N ALA A 37 -10.38 -2.63 -24.72
CA ALA A 37 -9.17 -1.84 -24.52
C ALA A 37 -8.52 -1.52 -25.87
N ASP A 38 -8.25 -0.24 -26.11
CA ASP A 38 -7.33 0.14 -27.18
C ASP A 38 -5.92 -0.29 -26.75
N GLN A 39 -5.48 -1.45 -27.25
CA GLN A 39 -4.17 -2.03 -26.92
C GLN A 39 -2.98 -1.14 -27.32
N THR A 40 -3.23 -0.03 -28.04
CA THR A 40 -2.17 0.90 -28.42
C THR A 40 -1.76 1.86 -27.30
N LEU A 41 -2.56 2.00 -26.23
CA LEU A 41 -2.25 2.87 -25.09
C LEU A 41 -2.60 2.19 -23.75
N PRO A 42 -1.62 1.74 -22.96
CA PRO A 42 -1.89 1.18 -21.65
C PRO A 42 -2.42 2.26 -20.70
N HIS A 43 -3.60 2.03 -20.12
CA HIS A 43 -4.29 2.98 -19.26
C HIS A 43 -5.27 2.24 -18.33
N TRP A 44 -5.32 2.63 -17.04
CA TRP A 44 -6.11 1.94 -16.01
C TRP A 44 -7.63 1.88 -16.29
N PRO A 45 -8.28 2.92 -16.84
CA PRO A 45 -9.65 2.79 -17.35
C PRO A 45 -9.94 1.63 -18.34
N PHE A 46 -8.91 1.05 -18.95
CA PHE A 46 -9.02 -0.07 -19.87
C PHE A 46 -8.33 -1.35 -19.40
N HIS A 47 -7.72 -1.33 -18.21
CA HIS A 47 -6.97 -2.45 -17.66
C HIS A 47 -7.26 -2.60 -16.16
N THR A 48 -7.31 -3.82 -15.68
CA THR A 48 -7.47 -4.10 -14.24
C THR A 48 -6.27 -4.86 -13.70
N ILE A 49 -6.01 -4.72 -12.41
CA ILE A 49 -5.13 -5.62 -11.68
C ILE A 49 -6.00 -6.80 -11.21
N GLU A 50 -5.64 -8.02 -11.62
CA GLU A 50 -6.35 -9.25 -11.22
C GLU A 50 -5.66 -9.92 -10.02
N THR A 51 -4.32 -10.01 -10.08
CA THR A 51 -3.48 -10.49 -9.00
C THR A 51 -2.67 -9.34 -8.44
N CYS A 52 -2.62 -9.20 -7.11
CA CYS A 52 -1.79 -8.21 -6.42
C CYS A 52 -1.28 -8.81 -5.10
N MET A 53 0.03 -8.98 -4.97
CA MET A 53 0.62 -9.60 -3.77
C MET A 53 2.02 -9.07 -3.47
N VAL A 54 2.38 -9.04 -2.19
CA VAL A 54 3.74 -8.70 -1.74
C VAL A 54 4.65 -9.91 -1.92
N ILE A 55 5.74 -9.76 -2.66
CA ILE A 55 6.71 -10.84 -2.97
C ILE A 55 8.12 -10.58 -2.45
N GLY A 56 8.40 -9.36 -1.97
CA GLY A 56 9.70 -8.99 -1.43
C GLY A 56 9.55 -8.04 -0.25
N GLY A 57 10.50 -8.12 0.68
CA GLY A 57 10.50 -7.30 1.89
C GLY A 57 11.64 -7.71 2.84
N VAL A 58 11.70 -7.05 4.00
CA VAL A 58 12.65 -7.40 5.06
C VAL A 58 11.95 -8.31 6.07
N ASP A 59 12.53 -9.49 6.30
CA ASP A 59 11.97 -10.48 7.24
C ASP A 59 11.66 -9.88 8.62
N GLY A 60 10.43 -10.08 9.08
CA GLY A 60 9.97 -9.60 10.39
C GLY A 60 9.65 -8.10 10.46
N VAL A 61 9.71 -7.39 9.33
CA VAL A 61 9.32 -5.97 9.23
C VAL A 61 8.08 -5.87 8.34
N THR A 62 7.01 -5.29 8.87
CA THR A 62 5.83 -4.94 8.06
C THR A 62 6.11 -3.63 7.34
N GLY A 63 6.24 -3.66 6.01
CA GLY A 63 6.32 -2.46 5.19
C GLY A 63 4.96 -1.92 4.77
N ALA A 64 4.98 -0.91 3.91
CA ALA A 64 3.79 -0.16 3.51
C ALA A 64 2.81 -1.03 2.70
N ALA A 65 3.31 -1.87 1.80
CA ALA A 65 2.48 -2.72 0.95
C ALA A 65 1.82 -3.83 1.77
N SER A 66 2.56 -4.46 2.69
CA SER A 66 2.01 -5.46 3.61
C SER A 66 0.97 -4.85 4.56
N TYR A 67 1.23 -3.63 5.04
CA TYR A 67 0.26 -2.89 5.86
C TYR A 67 -1.03 -2.62 5.08
N GLU A 68 -0.90 -2.05 3.88
CA GLU A 68 -2.05 -1.72 3.02
C GLU A 68 -2.82 -2.97 2.61
N SER A 69 -2.14 -4.05 2.24
CA SER A 69 -2.79 -5.33 1.91
C SER A 69 -3.58 -5.92 3.08
N SER A 70 -3.15 -5.68 4.32
CA SER A 70 -3.75 -6.30 5.51
C SER A 70 -4.84 -5.44 6.16
N TYR A 71 -4.64 -4.13 6.18
CA TYR A 71 -5.47 -3.19 6.94
C TYR A 71 -6.21 -2.19 6.06
N GLY A 72 -5.57 -1.70 4.98
CA GLY A 72 -6.19 -0.80 4.01
C GLY A 72 -7.15 -1.55 3.09
N GLY A 73 -6.80 -2.77 2.69
CA GLY A 73 -7.62 -3.66 1.87
C GLY A 73 -7.66 -3.30 0.39
N PHE A 74 -6.86 -2.32 -0.05
CA PHE A 74 -6.91 -1.71 -1.38
C PHE A 74 -5.51 -1.53 -1.99
N LEU A 75 -4.61 -2.50 -1.80
CA LEU A 75 -3.25 -2.45 -2.33
C LEU A 75 -3.22 -2.32 -3.86
N ASP A 76 -4.17 -2.94 -4.54
CA ASP A 76 -4.36 -2.83 -6.00
C ASP A 76 -4.67 -1.40 -6.44
N TYR A 77 -5.58 -0.70 -5.76
CA TYR A 77 -5.87 0.71 -6.03
C TYR A 77 -4.66 1.60 -5.70
N THR A 78 -3.99 1.30 -4.59
CA THR A 78 -2.74 1.98 -4.21
C THR A 78 -1.70 1.85 -5.33
N VAL A 79 -1.50 0.65 -5.87
CA VAL A 79 -0.60 0.44 -7.02
C VAL A 79 -1.04 1.24 -8.26
N GLN A 80 -2.34 1.30 -8.56
CA GLN A 80 -2.84 2.09 -9.70
C GLN A 80 -2.55 3.58 -9.55
N ASP A 81 -2.57 4.11 -8.32
CA ASP A 81 -2.21 5.50 -8.04
C ASP A 81 -0.68 5.74 -8.04
N LEU A 82 0.12 4.72 -7.69
CA LEU A 82 1.58 4.80 -7.63
C LEU A 82 2.25 4.78 -9.02
N ILE A 83 1.71 4.04 -9.98
CA ILE A 83 2.35 3.84 -11.29
C ILE A 83 1.40 4.10 -12.46
N ASP A 84 1.97 4.54 -13.58
CA ASP A 84 1.27 4.48 -14.86
C ASP A 84 0.98 3.02 -15.23
N CYS A 85 -0.16 2.80 -15.89
CA CYS A 85 -0.54 1.47 -16.35
C CYS A 85 0.55 0.90 -17.26
N PRO A 86 1.16 -0.26 -16.92
CA PRO A 86 2.27 -0.80 -17.70
C PRO A 86 1.80 -1.64 -18.91
N GLY A 87 0.48 -1.86 -19.03
CA GLY A 87 -0.15 -2.72 -20.02
C GLY A 87 -0.20 -4.19 -19.58
N GLU A 88 -0.83 -5.02 -20.40
CA GLU A 88 -1.13 -6.41 -20.06
C GLU A 88 0.12 -7.25 -19.70
N GLY A 89 -0.08 -8.13 -18.73
CA GLY A 89 0.86 -9.15 -18.27
C GLY A 89 1.33 -8.93 -16.84
N TRP A 90 2.40 -9.63 -16.49
CA TRP A 90 2.93 -9.66 -15.12
C TRP A 90 4.05 -8.65 -14.90
N TRP A 91 3.96 -7.92 -13.79
CA TRP A 91 4.86 -6.82 -13.43
C TRP A 91 5.20 -6.83 -11.96
N VAL A 92 6.37 -6.29 -11.62
CA VAL A 92 6.80 -6.04 -10.25
C VAL A 92 6.91 -4.54 -10.05
N VAL A 93 6.21 -4.02 -9.05
CA VAL A 93 6.37 -2.66 -8.53
C VAL A 93 7.45 -2.71 -7.45
N GLU A 94 8.55 -2.02 -7.69
CA GLU A 94 9.78 -2.17 -6.92
C GLU A 94 9.89 -1.15 -5.78
N GLY A 95 10.20 -1.64 -4.59
CA GLY A 95 10.54 -0.84 -3.42
C GLY A 95 9.44 0.11 -2.98
N VAL A 96 8.21 -0.39 -2.89
CA VAL A 96 7.08 0.30 -2.29
C VAL A 96 7.39 0.62 -0.82
N THR A 97 7.26 1.90 -0.47
CA THR A 97 7.41 2.43 0.88
C THR A 97 6.26 3.39 1.18
N GLY A 98 6.17 3.86 2.42
CA GLY A 98 5.16 4.85 2.76
C GLY A 98 5.33 5.47 4.14
N ASP A 99 4.55 6.52 4.36
CA ASP A 99 4.42 7.19 5.65
C ASP A 99 2.94 7.28 6.02
N TYR A 100 2.61 6.94 7.27
CA TYR A 100 1.28 7.14 7.83
C TYR A 100 1.34 8.19 8.93
N ARG A 101 0.42 9.15 8.85
CA ARG A 101 0.19 10.15 9.87
C ARG A 101 -1.25 10.06 10.34
N LYS A 102 -1.42 9.74 11.62
CA LYS A 102 -2.73 9.81 12.27
C LYS A 102 -3.17 11.25 12.46
N GLY A 103 -4.41 11.52 12.07
CA GLY A 103 -5.10 12.76 12.36
C GLY A 103 -5.46 12.87 13.83
N ASP A 104 -5.72 14.10 14.27
CA ASP A 104 -6.21 14.38 15.64
C ASP A 104 -7.71 14.11 15.80
N GLY A 105 -8.41 13.73 14.72
CA GLY A 105 -9.85 13.50 14.70
C GLY A 105 -10.70 14.76 14.82
N TRP A 106 -10.09 15.95 14.65
CA TRP A 106 -10.76 17.25 14.73
C TRP A 106 -10.35 18.19 13.59
N THR A 107 -9.06 18.50 13.48
CA THR A 107 -8.51 19.48 12.54
C THR A 107 -7.69 18.86 11.41
N THR A 108 -7.27 17.61 11.58
CA THR A 108 -6.46 16.86 10.63
C THR A 108 -7.02 15.47 10.47
N ASP A 109 -7.12 15.03 9.22
CA ASP A 109 -7.47 13.66 8.87
C ASP A 109 -6.23 12.76 8.90
N ASP A 110 -6.48 11.45 8.97
CA ASP A 110 -5.45 10.43 8.72
C ASP A 110 -4.96 10.58 7.28
N ASP A 111 -3.63 10.58 7.08
CA ASP A 111 -2.98 10.68 5.77
C ASP A 111 -1.99 9.53 5.64
N MET A 112 -2.07 8.79 4.53
CA MET A 112 -1.09 7.78 4.17
C MET A 112 -0.56 8.08 2.78
N ARG A 113 0.76 8.10 2.65
CA ARG A 113 1.45 8.35 1.39
C ARG A 113 2.31 7.17 1.05
N PHE A 114 2.35 6.87 -0.24
CA PHE A 114 3.15 5.79 -0.77
C PHE A 114 4.11 6.30 -1.83
N ASP A 115 5.26 5.64 -1.94
CA ASP A 115 6.28 5.90 -2.94
C ASP A 115 6.82 4.56 -3.46
N CYS A 116 7.35 4.54 -4.69
CA CYS A 116 8.02 3.37 -5.26
C CYS A 116 9.22 3.80 -6.11
N LYS A 117 10.16 2.86 -6.31
CA LYS A 117 11.33 3.10 -7.16
C LYS A 117 11.02 3.04 -8.65
N GLY A 118 9.94 2.36 -9.02
CA GLY A 118 9.52 2.12 -10.40
C GLY A 118 8.89 0.74 -10.56
N PHE A 119 8.78 0.28 -11.79
CA PHE A 119 8.25 -1.04 -12.11
C PHE A 119 9.01 -1.71 -13.25
N ARG A 120 8.98 -3.04 -13.28
CA ARG A 120 9.60 -3.88 -14.32
C ARG A 120 8.76 -5.11 -14.63
N ARG A 121 9.07 -5.80 -15.72
CA ARG A 121 8.47 -7.12 -16.01
C ARG A 121 8.83 -8.12 -14.90
N ALA A 122 7.85 -8.93 -14.52
CA ALA A 122 8.07 -10.04 -13.61
C ALA A 122 8.89 -11.16 -14.29
N THR A 123 9.71 -11.83 -13.51
CA THR A 123 10.44 -13.02 -13.93
C THR A 123 9.56 -14.25 -13.82
N ALA A 124 9.93 -15.33 -14.52
CA ALA A 124 9.19 -16.59 -14.45
C ALA A 124 9.17 -17.21 -13.04
N ALA A 125 10.20 -16.94 -12.22
CA ALA A 125 10.24 -17.41 -10.84
C ALA A 125 9.21 -16.68 -9.97
N GLU A 126 9.14 -15.34 -10.08
CA GLU A 126 8.16 -14.52 -9.36
C GLU A 126 6.72 -14.88 -9.75
N ILE A 127 6.46 -15.12 -11.05
CA ILE A 127 5.13 -15.54 -11.53
C ILE A 127 4.75 -16.92 -10.99
N ALA A 128 5.71 -17.82 -10.79
CA ALA A 128 5.44 -19.16 -10.26
C ALA A 128 5.09 -19.18 -8.76
N GLU A 129 5.29 -18.05 -8.06
CA GLU A 129 4.94 -17.88 -6.65
C GLU A 129 3.55 -17.28 -6.43
N ALA A 130 2.88 -16.84 -7.51
CA ALA A 130 1.49 -16.36 -7.50
C ALA A 130 0.48 -17.51 -7.42
#